data_AF-A0A3S0XEI5-F1
#
_entry.id   AF-A0A3S0XEI5-F1
#
_cell.length_a   1.000
_cell.length_b   1.000
_cell.length_c   1.000
_cell.angle_alpha   90.00
_cell.angle_beta   90.00
_cell.angle_gamma   90.00
#
_symmetry.space_group_name_H-M   'P 1'
#
loop_
_entity.id
_entity.type
_entity.pdbx_description
1 polymer ?
#
loop_
_entity_poly.entity_id
_entity_poly.type
_entity_poly.pdbx_seq_one_letter_code
_entity_poly.pdbx_strand_id
1 'polypeptide(L)'
;MMFSKLTTAVSALLLAGSVYAGQVQLCPDINDIKMEGMSMAEPIMNNLFFSYNLSNYNTSTNWGFVIAPIEADSEEMAIDRANEVLDGMSSPGIPEEADDELVCVYNTGRQDILAAAINADHMISPSKLKQYIQKRR
;
A
#
# COMPACT_ATOMS: atom_id res chain seq x y z
N MET A 1 15.28 56.63 47.65
CA MET A 1 15.77 56.92 46.29
C MET A 1 16.75 55.81 45.93
N MET A 2 16.58 55.19 44.74
CA MET A 2 17.44 54.15 44.10
C MET A 2 17.49 52.77 44.77
N PHE A 3 17.41 51.62 44.11
CA PHE A 3 16.93 51.18 42.79
C PHE A 3 16.85 49.64 42.91
N SER A 4 15.67 49.03 42.92
CA SER A 4 15.57 47.57 42.84
C SER A 4 15.59 47.17 41.37
N LYS A 5 16.73 46.66 40.89
CA LYS A 5 16.85 46.11 39.53
C LYS A 5 16.57 44.61 39.61
N LEU A 6 15.33 44.23 39.34
CA LEU A 6 14.96 42.84 39.06
C LEU A 6 15.51 42.48 37.67
N THR A 7 16.65 41.82 37.62
CA THR A 7 17.14 41.20 36.38
C THR A 7 16.53 39.81 36.24
N THR A 8 15.53 39.75 35.37
CA THR A 8 14.83 38.55 34.88
C THR A 8 15.83 37.64 34.16
N ALA A 9 16.06 36.42 34.66
CA ALA A 9 16.79 35.40 33.91
C ALA A 9 15.79 34.69 32.98
N VAL A 10 15.90 34.94 31.68
CA VAL A 10 15.11 34.28 30.63
C VAL A 10 15.72 32.91 30.39
N SER A 11 15.05 31.86 30.87
CA SER A 11 15.40 30.48 30.53
C SER A 11 15.19 30.28 29.03
N ALA A 12 16.28 30.14 28.28
CA ALA A 12 16.22 29.77 26.87
C ALA A 12 15.67 28.34 26.78
N LEU A 13 14.38 28.23 26.43
CA LEU A 13 13.78 26.97 25.97
C LEU A 13 14.44 26.64 24.64
N LEU A 14 15.41 25.73 24.67
CA LEU A 14 15.91 25.07 23.48
C LEU A 14 14.74 24.28 22.88
N LEU A 15 14.03 24.91 21.95
CA LEU A 15 13.13 24.22 21.04
C LEU A 15 14.01 23.33 20.16
N ALA A 16 14.33 22.14 20.66
CA ALA A 16 14.73 21.02 19.82
C ALA A 16 13.52 20.69 18.95
N GLY A 17 13.34 21.45 17.88
CA GLY A 17 12.43 21.11 16.80
C GLY A 17 13.00 19.89 16.12
N SER A 18 12.59 18.70 16.56
CA SER A 18 12.71 17.51 15.75
C SER A 18 11.94 17.78 14.47
N VAL A 19 12.65 18.15 13.40
CA VAL A 19 12.15 18.09 12.04
C VAL A 19 11.81 16.63 11.81
N TYR A 20 10.54 16.29 12.02
CA TYR A 20 9.98 15.08 11.44
C TYR A 20 9.95 15.37 9.95
N ALA A 21 10.97 14.89 9.23
CA ALA A 21 10.89 14.80 7.79
C ALA A 21 9.65 13.95 7.51
N GLY A 22 8.56 14.58 7.05
CA GLY A 22 7.39 13.86 6.59
C GLY A 22 7.86 12.95 5.48
N GLN A 23 8.09 11.68 5.81
CA GLN A 23 8.39 10.67 4.82
C GLN A 23 7.19 10.67 3.88
N VAL A 24 7.41 11.08 2.63
CA VAL A 24 6.42 10.89 1.58
C VAL A 24 6.13 9.39 1.59
N GLN A 25 4.94 9.02 2.05
CA GLN A 25 4.54 7.62 2.12
C GLN A 25 4.32 7.16 0.69
N LEU A 26 5.35 6.53 0.12
CA LEU A 26 5.37 6.10 -1.28
C LEU A 26 4.44 4.91 -1.53
N CYS A 27 4.15 4.13 -0.48
CA CYS A 27 3.33 2.93 -0.55
C CYS A 27 2.20 2.98 0.48
N PRO A 28 1.00 2.51 0.13
CA PRO A 28 -0.06 2.26 1.10
C PRO A 28 0.42 1.43 2.29
N ASP A 29 -0.05 1.76 3.49
CA ASP A 29 0.20 0.91 4.66
C ASP A 29 -0.53 -0.43 4.50
N ILE A 30 0.13 -1.52 4.87
CA ILE A 30 -0.46 -2.86 4.75
C ILE A 30 -1.71 -3.00 5.65
N ASN A 31 -1.78 -2.29 6.77
CA ASN A 31 -2.95 -2.30 7.65
C ASN A 31 -4.13 -1.55 7.03
N ASP A 32 -3.88 -0.47 6.31
CA ASP A 32 -4.94 0.24 5.56
C ASP A 32 -5.50 -0.64 4.44
N ILE A 33 -4.64 -1.38 3.73
CA ILE A 33 -5.07 -2.39 2.75
C ILE A 33 -5.90 -3.49 3.41
N LYS A 34 -5.45 -4.01 4.56
CA LYS A 34 -6.16 -5.06 5.32
C LYS A 34 -7.55 -4.62 5.79
N MET A 35 -7.70 -3.38 6.24
CA MET A 35 -9.00 -2.85 6.67
C MET A 35 -10.02 -2.81 5.55
N GLU A 36 -9.58 -2.51 4.33
CA GLU A 36 -10.43 -2.50 3.13
C GLU A 36 -10.71 -3.91 2.60
N GLY A 37 -9.73 -4.82 2.72
CA GLY A 37 -9.82 -6.20 2.22
C GLY A 37 -9.78 -6.29 0.69
N MET A 38 -9.90 -7.51 0.18
CA MET A 38 -10.08 -7.81 -1.24
C MET A 38 -11.57 -7.88 -1.56
N SER A 39 -12.01 -7.25 -2.65
CA SER A 39 -13.44 -7.09 -2.97
C SER A 39 -13.84 -7.58 -4.37
N MET A 40 -12.87 -7.74 -5.27
CA MET A 40 -13.09 -8.17 -6.65
C MET A 40 -12.11 -9.29 -7.01
N ALA A 41 -12.50 -10.13 -7.97
CA ALA A 41 -11.60 -11.09 -8.60
C ALA A 41 -11.97 -11.31 -10.05
N GLU A 42 -10.98 -11.61 -10.87
CA GLU A 42 -11.15 -11.86 -12.30
C GLU A 42 -10.27 -13.03 -12.75
N PRO A 43 -10.74 -13.84 -13.72
CA PRO A 43 -9.98 -14.97 -14.22
C PRO A 43 -8.77 -14.52 -15.05
N ILE A 44 -7.61 -15.08 -14.72
CA ILE A 44 -6.40 -15.06 -15.54
C ILE A 44 -6.49 -16.17 -16.58
N MET A 45 -6.72 -17.40 -16.12
CA MET A 45 -6.88 -18.64 -16.90
C MET A 45 -7.63 -19.69 -16.08
N ASN A 46 -7.83 -20.91 -16.60
CA ASN A 46 -8.57 -21.98 -15.91
C ASN A 46 -8.15 -22.11 -14.44
N ASN A 47 -9.11 -21.93 -13.55
CA ASN A 47 -8.99 -21.99 -12.09
C ASN A 47 -7.92 -21.05 -11.46
N LEU A 48 -7.41 -20.07 -12.21
CA LEU A 48 -6.47 -19.07 -11.72
C LEU A 48 -7.06 -17.67 -11.86
N PHE A 49 -7.08 -16.95 -10.76
CA PHE A 49 -7.65 -15.62 -10.63
C PHE A 49 -6.59 -14.62 -10.19
N PHE A 50 -6.84 -13.35 -10.46
CA PHE A 50 -6.28 -12.28 -9.66
C PHE A 50 -7.41 -11.65 -8.87
N SER A 51 -7.16 -11.36 -7.60
CA SER A 51 -8.08 -10.60 -6.77
C SER A 51 -7.54 -9.19 -6.57
N TYR A 52 -8.43 -8.20 -6.53
CA TYR A 52 -8.04 -6.81 -6.37
C TYR A 52 -9.05 -5.99 -5.58
N ASN A 53 -8.60 -4.85 -5.06
CA ASN A 53 -9.45 -3.77 -4.55
C ASN A 53 -8.90 -2.43 -5.02
N LEU A 54 -9.79 -1.46 -5.23
CA LEU A 54 -9.46 -0.09 -5.61
C LEU A 54 -9.84 0.83 -4.45
N SER A 55 -8.85 1.42 -3.80
CA SER A 55 -9.06 2.36 -2.70
C SER A 55 -7.93 3.37 -2.63
N ASN A 56 -8.10 4.39 -1.81
CA ASN A 56 -7.07 5.37 -1.50
C ASN A 56 -6.11 4.88 -0.41
N TYR A 57 -6.54 3.90 0.41
CA TYR A 57 -5.75 3.34 1.52
C TYR A 57 -5.10 4.40 2.42
N ASN A 58 -5.86 5.46 2.73
CA ASN A 58 -5.42 6.58 3.55
C ASN A 58 -4.16 7.30 3.02
N THR A 59 -3.94 7.26 1.71
CA THR A 59 -2.85 7.98 1.03
C THR A 59 -3.37 9.25 0.33
N SER A 60 -2.54 9.93 -0.44
CA SER A 60 -2.98 11.11 -1.24
C SER A 60 -3.53 10.76 -2.63
N THR A 61 -3.37 9.50 -3.06
CA THR A 61 -3.66 9.02 -4.43
C THR A 61 -4.54 7.76 -4.37
N ASN A 62 -5.18 7.38 -5.47
CA ASN A 62 -5.86 6.09 -5.54
C ASN A 62 -4.86 4.98 -5.88
N TRP A 63 -5.20 3.75 -5.50
CA TRP A 63 -4.37 2.57 -5.73
C TRP A 63 -5.25 1.39 -6.16
N GLY A 64 -4.72 0.60 -7.08
CA GLY A 64 -5.20 -0.77 -7.29
C GLY A 64 -4.29 -1.73 -6.56
N PHE A 65 -4.77 -2.34 -5.49
CA PHE A 65 -4.06 -3.43 -4.82
C PHE A 65 -4.51 -4.76 -5.39
N VAL A 66 -3.54 -5.62 -5.74
CA VAL A 66 -3.77 -6.90 -6.41
C VAL A 66 -2.98 -8.03 -5.73
N ILE A 67 -3.60 -9.21 -5.63
CA ILE A 67 -2.94 -10.46 -5.24
C ILE A 67 -3.17 -11.49 -6.35
N ALA A 68 -2.09 -12.10 -6.84
CA ALA A 68 -2.14 -13.07 -7.93
C ALA A 68 -0.89 -13.97 -7.99
N PRO A 69 -0.97 -15.17 -8.59
CA PRO A 69 -2.20 -15.89 -8.92
C PRO A 69 -2.89 -16.47 -7.67
N ILE A 70 -4.22 -16.57 -7.71
CA ILE A 70 -5.03 -17.28 -6.72
C ILE A 70 -5.71 -18.47 -7.39
N GLU A 71 -5.50 -19.68 -6.85
CA GLU A 71 -6.18 -20.88 -7.33
C GLU A 71 -7.58 -20.99 -6.71
N ALA A 72 -8.62 -21.03 -7.56
CA ALA A 72 -10.01 -21.16 -7.13
C ALA A 72 -10.93 -21.68 -8.23
N ASP A 73 -12.10 -22.20 -7.85
CA ASP A 73 -13.15 -22.61 -8.81
C ASP A 73 -14.19 -21.51 -9.07
N SER A 74 -14.12 -20.38 -8.37
CA SER A 74 -15.01 -19.22 -8.57
C SER A 74 -14.34 -17.91 -8.15
N GLU A 75 -14.88 -16.78 -8.62
CA GLU A 75 -14.43 -15.43 -8.21
C GLU A 75 -14.60 -15.20 -6.71
N GLU A 76 -15.72 -15.64 -6.13
CA GLU A 76 -16.00 -15.55 -4.69
C GLU A 76 -14.94 -16.27 -3.86
N MET A 77 -14.61 -17.52 -4.21
CA MET A 77 -13.56 -18.26 -3.52
C MET A 77 -12.16 -17.66 -3.74
N ALA A 78 -11.94 -17.00 -4.88
CA ALA A 78 -10.69 -16.29 -5.12
C ALA A 78 -10.57 -15.06 -4.21
N ILE A 79 -11.66 -14.33 -3.98
CA ILE A 79 -11.71 -13.21 -3.03
C ILE A 79 -11.44 -13.70 -1.61
N ASP A 80 -12.10 -14.78 -1.16
CA ASP A 80 -11.91 -15.34 0.17
C ASP A 80 -10.45 -15.75 0.41
N ARG A 81 -9.87 -16.53 -0.52
CA ARG A 81 -8.45 -16.95 -0.43
C ARG A 81 -7.48 -15.79 -0.51
N ALA A 82 -7.77 -14.77 -1.31
CA ALA A 82 -6.93 -13.58 -1.35
C ALA A 82 -6.97 -12.81 -0.03
N ASN A 83 -8.14 -12.73 0.64
CA ASN A 83 -8.26 -12.16 1.97
C ASN A 83 -7.50 -12.98 3.03
N GLU A 84 -7.48 -14.31 2.94
CA GLU A 84 -6.65 -15.16 3.81
C GLU A 84 -5.15 -14.86 3.62
N VAL A 85 -4.69 -14.69 2.37
CA VAL A 85 -3.31 -14.27 2.09
C VAL A 85 -3.03 -12.88 2.67
N LEU A 86 -3.94 -11.93 2.43
CA LEU A 86 -3.81 -10.55 2.91
C LEU A 86 -3.72 -10.49 4.44
N ASP A 87 -4.54 -11.26 5.16
CA ASP A 87 -4.53 -11.31 6.63
C ASP A 87 -3.16 -11.76 7.18
N GLY A 88 -2.47 -12.67 6.48
CA GLY A 88 -1.12 -13.13 6.84
C GLY A 88 0.00 -12.11 6.59
N MET A 89 -0.25 -11.05 5.83
CA MET A 89 0.78 -10.08 5.44
C MET A 89 1.08 -9.07 6.54
N SER A 90 2.35 -8.72 6.73
CA SER A 90 2.76 -7.75 7.77
C SER A 90 3.93 -6.86 7.37
N SER A 91 4.62 -7.20 6.28
CA SER A 91 5.76 -6.43 5.81
C SER A 91 5.29 -5.16 5.11
N PRO A 92 6.01 -4.02 5.29
CA PRO A 92 5.74 -2.81 4.53
C PRO A 92 5.98 -3.04 3.03
N GLY A 93 5.28 -2.27 2.20
CA GLY A 93 5.48 -2.27 0.75
C GLY A 93 6.84 -1.69 0.37
N ILE A 94 7.48 -2.30 -0.62
CA ILE A 94 8.74 -1.85 -1.21
C ILE A 94 8.41 -1.11 -2.50
N PRO A 95 8.71 0.19 -2.61
CA PRO A 95 8.46 0.94 -3.84
C PRO A 95 9.44 0.51 -4.94
N GLU A 96 8.91 0.28 -6.13
CA GLU A 96 9.61 0.01 -7.38
C GLU A 96 9.07 0.94 -8.47
N GLU A 97 9.94 1.43 -9.34
CA GLU A 97 9.53 2.06 -10.59
C GLU A 97 9.43 0.99 -11.67
N ALA A 98 8.25 0.87 -12.28
CA ALA A 98 8.00 -0.05 -13.39
C ALA A 98 7.24 0.68 -14.50
N ASP A 99 7.82 0.77 -15.71
CA ASP A 99 7.23 1.46 -16.85
C ASP A 99 6.78 2.92 -16.53
N ASP A 100 7.61 3.67 -15.78
CA ASP A 100 7.32 5.03 -15.28
C ASP A 100 6.12 5.12 -14.29
N GLU A 101 5.61 3.98 -13.80
CA GLU A 101 4.58 3.89 -12.77
C GLU A 101 5.18 3.45 -11.43
N LEU A 102 4.78 4.11 -10.35
CA LEU A 102 5.12 3.70 -8.98
C LEU A 102 4.31 2.47 -8.60
N VAL A 103 5.02 1.37 -8.31
CA VAL A 103 4.44 0.13 -7.83
C VAL A 103 5.02 -0.23 -6.49
N CYS A 104 4.17 -0.62 -5.55
CA CYS A 104 4.58 -1.08 -4.23
C CYS A 104 4.40 -2.58 -4.15
N VAL A 105 5.49 -3.32 -4.01
CA VAL A 105 5.47 -4.79 -3.89
C VAL A 105 5.45 -5.18 -2.42
N TYR A 106 4.61 -6.14 -2.07
CA TYR A 106 4.44 -6.60 -0.69
C TYR A 106 4.82 -8.07 -0.56
N ASN A 107 5.48 -8.41 0.55
CA ASN A 107 5.83 -9.79 0.85
C ASN A 107 4.59 -10.56 1.38
N THR A 108 4.21 -11.60 0.65
CA THR A 108 3.13 -12.53 1.01
C THR A 108 3.60 -13.69 1.89
N GLY A 109 4.91 -13.85 2.09
CA GLY A 109 5.52 -15.04 2.68
C GLY A 109 5.54 -16.25 1.73
N ARG A 110 5.03 -16.09 0.50
CA ARG A 110 4.90 -17.14 -0.52
C ARG A 110 5.63 -16.73 -1.78
N GLN A 111 6.42 -17.66 -2.33
CA GLN A 111 7.18 -17.40 -3.57
C GLN A 111 6.32 -17.50 -4.83
N ASP A 112 5.15 -18.11 -4.73
CA ASP A 112 4.21 -18.35 -5.82
C ASP A 112 3.10 -17.31 -5.91
N ILE A 113 3.04 -16.33 -5.00
CA ILE A 113 2.02 -15.27 -4.97
C ILE A 113 2.67 -13.89 -4.90
N LEU A 114 2.33 -13.06 -5.89
CA LEU A 114 2.61 -11.64 -5.94
C LEU A 114 1.49 -10.86 -5.23
N ALA A 115 1.88 -9.85 -4.44
CA ALA A 115 0.99 -8.81 -3.97
C ALA A 115 1.58 -7.44 -4.31
N ALA A 116 0.79 -6.55 -4.92
CA ALA A 116 1.26 -5.23 -5.32
C ALA A 116 0.17 -4.17 -5.25
N ALA A 117 0.54 -2.93 -4.88
CA ALA A 117 -0.28 -1.74 -5.06
C ALA A 117 0.28 -0.93 -6.22
N ILE A 118 -0.55 -0.61 -7.20
CA ILE A 118 -0.17 0.17 -8.38
C ILE A 118 -0.94 1.50 -8.32
N ASN A 119 -0.25 2.62 -8.54
CA ASN A 119 -0.87 3.94 -8.46
C ASN A 119 -1.96 4.11 -9.53
N ALA A 120 -3.20 4.38 -9.09
CA ALA A 120 -4.40 4.41 -9.93
C ALA A 120 -4.84 5.81 -10.39
N ASP A 121 -4.12 6.87 -10.04
CA ASP A 121 -4.48 8.24 -10.46
C ASP A 121 -4.39 8.42 -11.99
N HIS A 122 -3.65 7.54 -12.65
CA HIS A 122 -3.64 7.40 -14.11
C HIS A 122 -4.50 6.21 -14.58
N MET A 123 -5.77 6.19 -14.15
CA MET A 123 -6.83 5.22 -14.52
C MET A 123 -6.31 3.78 -14.67
N ILE A 124 -6.15 3.09 -13.54
CA ILE A 124 -6.02 1.63 -13.58
C ILE A 124 -7.40 1.04 -13.88
N SER A 125 -7.56 0.50 -15.08
CA SER A 125 -8.68 -0.40 -15.40
C SER A 125 -8.28 -1.84 -15.09
N PRO A 126 -9.25 -2.76 -14.89
CA PRO A 126 -8.93 -4.18 -14.72
C PRO A 126 -8.07 -4.76 -15.85
N SER A 127 -8.26 -4.28 -17.07
CA SER A 127 -7.42 -4.61 -18.22
C SER A 127 -5.95 -4.22 -18.03
N LYS A 128 -5.65 -3.06 -17.43
CA LYS A 128 -4.28 -2.66 -17.11
C LYS A 128 -3.67 -3.53 -16.01
N LEU A 129 -4.42 -3.86 -14.96
CA LEU A 129 -3.96 -4.79 -13.91
C LEU A 129 -3.59 -6.15 -14.50
N LYS A 130 -4.45 -6.68 -15.38
CA LYS A 130 -4.20 -7.93 -16.08
C LYS A 130 -2.92 -7.88 -16.91
N GLN A 131 -2.67 -6.79 -17.63
CA GLN A 131 -1.42 -6.59 -18.39
C GLN A 131 -0.19 -6.55 -17.48
N TYR A 132 -0.28 -5.88 -16.33
CA TYR A 132 0.82 -5.84 -15.36
C TYR A 132 1.20 -7.24 -14.88
N ILE A 133 0.20 -8.03 -14.47
CA ILE A 133 0.39 -9.41 -14.02
C ILE A 133 1.02 -10.26 -15.13
N GLN A 134 0.57 -10.12 -16.37
CA GLN A 134 1.10 -10.87 -17.51
C GLN A 134 2.56 -10.55 -17.84
N LYS A 135 3.01 -9.30 -17.65
CA LYS A 135 4.39 -8.87 -17.90
C LYS A 135 5.40 -9.36 -16.86
N ARG A 136 4.96 -9.61 -15.62
CA ARG A 136 5.82 -10.01 -14.49
C ARG A 136 5.99 -11.54 -14.36
N ARG A 137 5.43 -12.33 -15.27
CA ARG A 137 5.62 -13.79 -15.39
C ARG A 137 6.84 -14.10 -16.25
#